data_AF-A0A392MHZ6-F1
#
_entry.id   AF-A0A392MHZ6-F1
#
_cell.length_a   1.000
_cell.length_b   1.000
_cell.length_c   1.000
_cell.angle_alpha   90.00
_cell.angle_beta   90.00
_cell.angle_gamma   90.00
#
_symmetry.space_group_name_H-M   'P 1'
#
loop_
_entity.id
_entity.type
_entity.pdbx_description
1 polymer ?
#
loop_
_entity_poly.entity_id
_entity_poly.type
_entity_poly.pdbx_seq_one_letter_code
_entity_poly.pdbx_strand_id
1 'polypeptide(L)'
;MGGSKENRHTPGLEHWSLAVKDGKALEKEWRSEIPIPRGGPHRACVVANDRLYVLGGQEGDFMAKPGSPIFKCSRRMEVVYTDVYMLDDDMKWKVLPPMPKPNSHIEFAWVLVNNSIVIVGGTTEKHPETKKMVLNGEVVQFNLNTLGRQ
;
A
#
# COMPACT_ATOMS: atom_id res chain seq x y z
N MET A 1 -7.85 0.98 3.89
CA MET A 1 -6.46 1.45 4.16
C MET A 1 -6.20 2.68 3.31
N GLY A 2 -5.70 3.76 3.90
CA GLY A 2 -5.69 5.11 3.30
C GLY A 2 -4.99 5.18 1.95
N GLY A 3 -5.73 5.54 0.89
CA GLY A 3 -5.23 5.67 -0.47
C GLY A 3 -4.81 7.11 -0.78
N SER A 4 -5.37 7.66 -1.85
CA SER A 4 -5.35 9.10 -2.10
C SER A 4 -6.64 9.76 -1.59
N LYS A 5 -6.57 11.05 -1.25
CA LYS A 5 -7.75 11.89 -1.06
C LYS A 5 -8.51 12.10 -2.38
N GLU A 6 -9.65 12.78 -2.34
CA GLU A 6 -10.54 13.01 -3.49
C GLU A 6 -9.84 13.61 -4.72
N ASN A 7 -8.80 14.43 -4.51
CA ASN A 7 -8.01 15.01 -5.60
C ASN A 7 -7.09 13.99 -6.31
N ARG A 8 -7.08 12.73 -5.85
CA ARG A 8 -6.27 11.59 -6.26
C ARG A 8 -4.75 11.74 -6.08
N HIS A 9 -4.27 12.90 -5.65
CA HIS A 9 -2.86 13.19 -5.55
C HIS A 9 -2.35 13.25 -4.11
N THR A 10 -3.10 13.89 -3.21
CA THR A 10 -2.72 14.01 -1.81
C THR A 10 -2.88 12.65 -1.11
N PRO A 11 -1.84 12.15 -0.42
CA PRO A 11 -1.96 10.95 0.40
C PRO A 11 -3.06 11.07 1.45
N GLY A 12 -3.91 10.06 1.54
CA GLY A 12 -4.87 9.85 2.62
C GLY A 12 -4.27 8.92 3.67
N LEU A 13 -4.29 9.34 4.94
CA LEU A 13 -3.76 8.55 6.07
C LEU A 13 -4.85 7.71 6.75
N GLU A 14 -6.09 7.87 6.32
CA GLU A 14 -7.25 7.34 7.02
C GLU A 14 -7.28 5.81 6.96
N HIS A 15 -7.48 5.17 8.11
CA HIS A 15 -7.65 3.73 8.23
C HIS A 15 -9.03 3.48 8.85
N TRP A 16 -9.77 2.54 8.27
CA TRP A 16 -11.11 2.20 8.71
C TRP A 16 -11.27 0.68 8.73
N SER A 17 -12.05 0.18 9.68
CA SER A 17 -12.40 -1.24 9.78
C SER A 17 -13.91 -1.44 9.87
N LEU A 18 -14.37 -2.61 9.47
CA LEU A 18 -15.74 -3.07 9.63
C LEU A 18 -15.69 -4.56 9.97
N ALA A 19 -16.20 -4.96 11.13
CA ALA A 19 -16.23 -6.36 11.52
C ALA A 19 -17.21 -7.15 10.64
N VAL A 20 -16.77 -8.30 10.11
CA VAL A 20 -17.56 -9.17 9.23
C VAL A 20 -17.52 -10.60 9.76
N LYS A 21 -18.65 -11.29 9.74
CA LYS A 21 -18.77 -12.72 10.03
C LYS A 21 -19.78 -13.35 9.07
N ASP A 22 -19.45 -14.51 8.53
CA ASP A 22 -20.33 -15.27 7.62
C ASP A 22 -20.84 -14.41 6.43
N GLY A 23 -19.96 -13.57 5.88
CA GLY A 23 -20.26 -12.68 4.75
C GLY A 23 -21.14 -11.47 5.10
N LYS A 24 -21.44 -11.23 6.38
CA LYS A 24 -22.27 -10.12 6.84
C LYS A 24 -21.50 -9.19 7.78
N ALA A 25 -21.71 -7.89 7.62
CA ALA A 25 -21.22 -6.91 8.58
C ALA A 25 -21.88 -7.14 9.95
N LEU A 26 -21.08 -7.16 11.00
CA LEU A 26 -21.54 -7.21 12.39
C LEU A 26 -21.88 -5.83 12.93
N GLU A 27 -21.43 -4.79 12.24
CA GLU A 27 -21.51 -3.39 12.65
C GLU A 27 -22.26 -2.59 11.57
N LYS A 28 -22.90 -1.49 12.00
CA LYS A 28 -23.67 -0.62 11.09
C LYS A 28 -22.83 0.48 10.45
N GLU A 29 -21.71 0.81 11.05
CA GLU A 29 -20.86 1.94 10.67
C GLU A 29 -19.40 1.49 10.64
N TRP A 30 -18.61 2.13 9.76
CA TRP A 30 -17.17 1.95 9.73
C TRP A 30 -16.53 2.59 10.95
N ARG A 31 -15.60 1.87 11.59
CA ARG A 31 -14.81 2.42 12.69
C ARG A 31 -13.58 3.13 12.14
N SER A 32 -13.29 4.32 12.65
CA SER A 32 -11.99 4.94 12.42
C SER A 32 -10.94 4.19 13.21
N GLU A 33 -9.87 3.81 12.53
CA GLU A 33 -8.71 3.14 13.11
C GLU A 33 -7.52 4.10 13.16
N ILE A 34 -6.40 3.63 13.71
CA ILE A 34 -5.18 4.43 13.83
C ILE A 34 -4.62 4.74 12.44
N PRO A 35 -4.38 6.02 12.11
CA PRO A 35 -3.91 6.45 10.80
C PRO A 35 -2.63 5.72 10.39
N ILE A 36 -2.51 5.38 9.12
CA ILE A 36 -1.31 4.75 8.59
C ILE A 36 -0.14 5.74 8.57
N PRO A 37 1.12 5.32 8.79
CA PRO A 37 2.26 6.25 8.86
C PRO A 37 2.48 7.04 7.57
N ARG A 38 2.14 6.44 6.41
CA ARG A 38 2.24 7.06 5.10
C ARG A 38 1.09 6.64 4.19
N GLY A 39 0.39 7.63 3.64
CA GLY A 39 -0.73 7.49 2.71
C GLY A 39 -0.33 7.13 1.28
N GLY A 40 -1.32 7.01 0.38
CA GLY A 40 -1.11 6.76 -1.05
C GLY A 40 -1.66 5.42 -1.60
N PRO A 41 -1.84 5.28 -2.92
CA PRO A 41 -2.45 4.09 -3.48
C PRO A 41 -1.44 2.95 -3.76
N HIS A 42 -1.97 1.84 -4.26
CA HIS A 42 -1.24 0.75 -4.92
C HIS A 42 -0.23 -0.04 -4.09
N ARG A 43 -0.54 -0.29 -2.82
CA ARG A 43 0.32 -1.03 -1.89
C ARG A 43 -0.22 -2.40 -1.51
N ALA A 44 0.65 -3.29 -1.05
CA ALA A 44 0.25 -4.55 -0.47
C ALA A 44 -0.25 -4.33 0.96
N CYS A 45 -1.39 -4.94 1.30
CA CYS A 45 -1.92 -5.01 2.67
C CYS A 45 -2.12 -6.49 3.02
N VAL A 46 -1.35 -7.01 3.97
CA VAL A 46 -1.26 -8.44 4.26
C VAL A 46 -1.56 -8.70 5.72
N VAL A 47 -2.50 -9.59 6.01
CA VAL A 47 -2.71 -10.09 7.37
C VAL A 47 -1.94 -11.39 7.54
N ALA A 48 -1.05 -11.45 8.53
CA ALA A 48 -0.28 -12.64 8.87
C ALA A 48 0.08 -12.61 10.36
N ASN A 49 0.04 -13.76 11.03
CA ASN A 49 0.36 -13.89 12.46
C ASN A 49 -0.36 -12.83 13.33
N ASP A 50 -1.67 -12.67 13.10
CA ASP A 50 -2.54 -11.70 13.79
C ASP A 50 -2.10 -10.23 13.72
N ARG A 51 -1.31 -9.88 12.70
CA ARG A 51 -0.80 -8.53 12.44
C ARG A 51 -1.12 -8.08 11.03
N LEU A 52 -1.24 -6.77 10.85
CA LEU A 52 -1.45 -6.15 9.53
C LEU A 52 -0.15 -5.53 9.02
N TYR A 53 0.34 -6.02 7.90
CA TYR A 53 1.52 -5.52 7.19
C TYR A 53 1.12 -4.65 6.01
N VAL A 54 1.87 -3.58 5.80
CA VAL A 54 1.65 -2.61 4.72
C VAL A 54 2.98 -2.40 4.01
N LEU A 55 3.06 -2.74 2.72
CA LEU A 55 4.32 -2.73 1.98
C LEU A 55 4.20 -1.91 0.69
N GLY A 56 5.16 -1.02 0.48
CA GLY A 56 5.31 -0.23 -0.74
C GLY A 56 4.16 0.73 -1.00
N GLY A 57 3.79 0.82 -2.27
CA GLY A 57 2.82 1.78 -2.78
C GLY A 57 3.46 2.99 -3.41
N GLN A 58 2.61 3.97 -3.71
CA GLN A 58 3.05 5.23 -4.28
C GLN A 58 2.32 6.41 -3.65
N GLU A 59 2.87 7.61 -3.80
CA GLU A 59 2.20 8.88 -3.63
C GLU A 59 1.99 9.53 -4.99
N GLY A 60 0.88 10.26 -5.10
CA GLY A 60 0.48 10.90 -6.33
C GLY A 60 -0.19 9.95 -7.31
N ASP A 61 -0.97 10.56 -8.18
CA ASP A 61 -1.71 9.93 -9.26
C ASP A 61 -2.11 11.05 -10.25
N PHE A 62 -2.88 10.68 -11.26
CA PHE A 62 -3.54 11.60 -12.17
C PHE A 62 -4.61 12.43 -11.43
N MET A 63 -4.36 13.74 -11.32
CA MET A 63 -5.35 14.68 -10.80
C MET A 63 -6.42 14.96 -11.85
N ALA A 64 -7.69 14.94 -11.46
CA ALA A 64 -8.78 15.40 -12.32
C ALA A 64 -8.59 16.88 -12.69
N LYS A 65 -8.84 17.24 -13.95
CA LYS A 65 -8.92 18.64 -14.38
C LYS A 65 -10.32 19.17 -14.04
N PRO A 66 -10.45 20.18 -13.15
CA PRO A 66 -11.75 20.73 -12.79
C PRO A 66 -12.54 21.16 -14.02
N GLY A 67 -13.83 20.78 -14.07
CA GLY A 67 -14.74 21.14 -15.16
C GLY A 67 -14.44 20.50 -16.51
N SER A 68 -13.55 19.49 -16.59
CA SER A 68 -13.31 18.80 -17.87
C SER A 68 -14.57 18.05 -18.33
N PRO A 69 -15.13 18.37 -19.51
CA PRO A 69 -16.37 17.74 -20.00
C PRO A 69 -16.20 16.26 -20.40
N ILE A 70 -14.95 15.78 -20.42
CA ILE A 70 -14.58 14.42 -20.83
C ILE A 70 -13.65 13.76 -19.80
N PHE A 71 -13.74 14.18 -18.53
CA PHE A 71 -13.03 13.56 -17.41
C PHE A 71 -11.49 13.48 -17.58
N LYS A 72 -10.89 14.48 -18.23
CA LYS A 72 -9.43 14.53 -18.40
C LYS A 72 -8.74 14.65 -17.06
N CYS A 73 -7.61 13.95 -16.93
CA CYS A 73 -6.71 14.10 -15.81
C CYS A 73 -5.35 14.65 -16.27
N SER A 74 -4.65 15.35 -15.38
CA SER A 74 -3.25 15.76 -15.55
C SER A 74 -2.36 14.86 -14.73
N ARG A 75 -1.32 14.32 -15.37
CA ARG A 75 -0.28 13.57 -14.68
C ARG A 75 0.43 14.48 -13.69
N ARG A 76 0.62 13.99 -12.47
CA ARG A 76 1.50 14.61 -11.46
C ARG A 76 2.75 13.77 -11.28
N MET A 77 3.70 14.30 -10.52
CA MET A 77 4.82 13.51 -10.06
C MET A 77 4.30 12.41 -9.15
N GLU A 78 4.76 11.20 -9.39
CA GLU A 78 4.48 10.03 -8.55
C GLU A 78 5.78 9.65 -7.88
N VAL A 79 5.70 9.28 -6.60
CA VAL A 79 6.82 8.75 -5.83
C VAL A 79 6.47 7.33 -5.45
N VAL A 80 7.33 6.37 -5.79
CA VAL A 80 7.15 4.96 -5.41
C VAL A 80 7.95 4.69 -4.14
N TYR A 81 7.42 3.89 -3.23
CA TYR A 81 7.99 3.72 -1.91
C TYR A 81 8.58 2.34 -1.67
N THR A 82 9.56 2.30 -0.78
CA THR A 82 10.14 1.07 -0.20
C THR A 82 9.59 0.77 1.19
N ASP A 83 8.73 1.63 1.73
CA ASP A 83 8.28 1.55 3.12
C ASP A 83 7.61 0.20 3.44
N VAL A 84 7.88 -0.31 4.64
CA VAL A 84 7.24 -1.50 5.20
C VAL A 84 6.81 -1.15 6.62
N TYR A 85 5.52 -1.31 6.91
CA TYR A 85 4.94 -1.08 8.22
C TYR A 85 4.22 -2.31 8.72
N MET A 86 4.11 -2.43 10.04
CA MET A 86 3.31 -3.44 10.70
C MET A 86 2.49 -2.80 11.82
N LEU A 87 1.19 -3.05 11.85
CA LEU A 87 0.33 -2.75 12.98
C LEU A 87 0.34 -3.95 13.92
N ASP A 88 0.83 -3.73 15.14
CA ASP A 88 0.94 -4.77 16.16
C ASP A 88 -0.36 -4.97 16.95
N ASP A 89 -0.32 -5.91 17.89
CA ASP A 89 -1.39 -6.26 18.81
C ASP A 89 -1.74 -5.16 19.82
N ASP A 90 -0.81 -4.24 20.06
CA ASP A 90 -1.03 -3.00 20.83
C ASP A 90 -1.70 -1.90 19.99
N MET A 91 -2.05 -2.19 18.74
CA MET A 91 -2.55 -1.21 17.76
C MET A 91 -1.53 -0.10 17.50
N LYS A 92 -0.23 -0.41 17.45
CA LYS A 92 0.82 0.56 17.14
C LYS A 92 1.47 0.23 15.81
N TRP A 93 1.59 1.25 14.96
CA TRP A 93 2.37 1.13 13.74
C TRP A 93 3.86 1.12 14.05
N LYS A 94 4.55 0.09 13.56
CA LYS A 94 6.00 -0.09 13.61
C LYS A 94 6.57 0.02 12.21
N VAL A 95 7.67 0.75 12.07
CA VAL A 95 8.48 0.76 10.86
C VAL A 95 9.35 -0.49 10.85
N LEU A 96 9.34 -1.20 9.74
CA LEU A 96 10.14 -2.40 9.51
C LEU A 96 11.23 -2.11 8.47
N PRO A 97 12.23 -3.00 8.32
CA PRO A 97 13.20 -2.88 7.24
C PRO A 97 12.53 -2.70 5.87
N PRO A 98 12.97 -1.72 5.05
CA PRO A 98 12.32 -1.39 3.79
C PRO A 98 12.53 -2.47 2.73
N MET A 99 11.71 -2.44 1.68
CA MET A 99 11.98 -3.20 0.45
C MET A 99 13.32 -2.77 -0.17
N PRO A 100 14.07 -3.69 -0.80
CA PRO A 100 15.31 -3.36 -1.51
C PRO A 100 15.11 -2.34 -2.64
N LYS A 101 13.90 -2.26 -3.20
CA LYS A 101 13.55 -1.43 -4.34
C LYS A 101 12.14 -0.87 -4.21
N PRO A 102 11.87 0.38 -4.63
CA PRO A 102 10.52 0.92 -4.64
C PRO A 102 9.57 0.06 -5.46
N ASN A 103 8.39 -0.25 -4.93
CA ASN A 103 7.40 -1.06 -5.63
C ASN A 103 5.96 -0.60 -5.35
N SER A 104 5.16 -0.42 -6.41
CA SER A 104 3.72 -0.14 -6.38
C SER A 104 2.96 -1.08 -7.31
N HIS A 105 1.62 -0.98 -7.35
CA HIS A 105 0.72 -1.89 -8.07
C HIS A 105 0.88 -3.34 -7.61
N ILE A 106 1.01 -3.51 -6.28
CA ILE A 106 1.25 -4.80 -5.62
C ILE A 106 0.11 -5.19 -4.67
N GLU A 107 -1.10 -4.64 -4.84
CA GLU A 107 -2.27 -4.89 -3.98
C GLU A 107 -2.60 -6.38 -3.84
N PHE A 108 -2.44 -7.12 -4.93
CA PHE A 108 -2.70 -8.56 -5.04
C PHE A 108 -1.48 -9.34 -5.55
N ALA A 109 -0.31 -8.71 -5.62
CA ALA A 109 0.91 -9.29 -6.17
C ALA A 109 1.76 -10.00 -5.11
N TRP A 110 1.11 -10.62 -4.12
CA TRP A 110 1.78 -11.24 -2.97
C TRP A 110 1.11 -12.56 -2.58
N VAL A 111 1.89 -13.42 -1.93
CA VAL A 111 1.43 -14.71 -1.36
C VAL A 111 2.16 -14.99 -0.05
N LEU A 112 1.49 -15.70 0.86
CA LEU A 112 2.11 -16.23 2.08
C LEU A 112 2.65 -17.64 1.82
N VAL A 113 3.95 -17.84 2.00
CA VAL A 113 4.61 -19.15 1.87
C VAL A 113 5.62 -19.30 3.00
N ASN A 114 5.56 -20.40 3.75
CA ASN A 114 6.51 -20.73 4.83
C ASN A 114 6.78 -19.55 5.79
N ASN A 115 5.70 -18.95 6.32
CA ASN A 115 5.75 -17.76 7.18
C ASN A 115 6.52 -16.57 6.58
N SER A 116 6.44 -16.42 5.26
CA SER A 116 7.04 -15.30 4.52
C SER A 116 6.00 -14.64 3.63
N ILE A 117 6.06 -13.31 3.54
CA ILE A 117 5.35 -12.55 2.50
C ILE A 117 6.25 -12.55 1.27
N VAL A 118 5.80 -13.15 0.18
CA VAL A 118 6.50 -13.16 -1.11
C VAL A 118 5.77 -12.23 -2.06
N ILE A 119 6.46 -11.25 -2.63
CA ILE A 119 5.93 -10.29 -3.60
C ILE A 119 6.56 -10.59 -4.96
N VAL A 120 5.74 -10.68 -6.00
CA VAL A 120 6.18 -10.93 -7.38
C VAL A 120 5.49 -9.95 -8.31
N GLY A 121 6.27 -9.14 -9.03
CA GLY A 121 5.71 -8.14 -9.95
C GLY A 121 5.56 -6.76 -9.31
N GLY A 122 4.64 -5.98 -9.87
CA GLY A 122 4.46 -4.57 -9.56
C GLY A 122 5.22 -3.66 -10.51
N THR A 123 5.25 -2.37 -10.18
CA THR A 123 5.90 -1.32 -10.95
C THR A 123 6.83 -0.53 -10.05
N THR A 124 7.98 -0.17 -10.59
CA THR A 124 8.99 0.63 -9.88
C THR A 124 9.07 2.04 -10.45
N GLU A 125 10.12 2.78 -10.09
CA GLU A 125 10.41 4.08 -10.66
C GLU A 125 10.41 4.05 -12.19
N LYS A 126 9.85 5.09 -12.78
CA LYS A 126 9.74 5.21 -14.23
C LYS A 126 11.10 5.47 -14.84
N HIS A 127 11.27 5.04 -16.09
CA HIS A 127 12.51 5.28 -16.82
C HIS A 127 12.84 6.79 -16.83
N PRO A 128 14.05 7.21 -16.42
CA PRO A 128 14.36 8.62 -16.15
C PRO A 128 14.22 9.51 -17.39
N GLU A 129 14.52 8.99 -18.58
CA GLU A 129 14.40 9.73 -19.85
C GLU A 129 13.02 9.56 -20.50
N THR A 130 12.65 8.33 -20.87
CA THR A 130 11.41 8.06 -21.63
C THR A 130 10.13 8.19 -20.82
N LYS A 131 10.23 8.26 -19.49
CA LYS A 131 9.10 8.30 -18.54
C LYS A 131 8.13 7.12 -18.64
N LYS A 132 8.54 6.03 -19.31
CA LYS A 132 7.79 4.78 -19.43
C LYS A 132 7.72 4.08 -18.07
N MET A 133 6.62 3.36 -17.87
CA MET A 133 6.45 2.46 -16.74
C MET A 133 7.48 1.33 -16.82
N VAL A 134 8.05 0.96 -15.68
CA VAL A 134 9.00 -0.13 -15.55
C VAL A 134 8.37 -1.19 -14.65
N LEU A 135 8.24 -2.41 -15.16
CA LEU A 135 7.75 -3.55 -14.40
C LEU A 135 8.87 -4.06 -13.48
N ASN A 136 8.50 -4.51 -12.28
CA ASN A 136 9.44 -5.18 -11.40
C ASN A 136 9.46 -6.69 -11.71
N GLY A 137 10.62 -7.21 -12.15
CA GLY A 137 10.81 -8.64 -12.43
C GLY A 137 11.40 -9.41 -11.24
N GLU A 138 11.70 -8.74 -10.13
CA GLU A 138 12.30 -9.35 -8.95
C GLU A 138 11.23 -10.06 -8.09
N VAL A 139 11.66 -11.11 -7.39
CA VAL A 139 10.89 -11.75 -6.33
C VAL A 139 11.45 -11.25 -5.01
N VAL A 140 10.60 -10.61 -4.20
CA VAL A 140 10.99 -10.09 -2.89
C VAL A 140 10.36 -10.96 -1.81
N GLN A 141 11.16 -11.42 -0.85
CA GLN A 141 10.70 -12.24 0.27
C GLN A 141 10.95 -11.54 1.60
N PHE A 142 9.91 -11.48 2.43
CA PHE A 142 9.96 -11.01 3.80
C PHE A 142 9.70 -12.18 4.75
N ASN A 143 10.76 -12.72 5.38
CA ASN A 143 10.62 -13.78 6.38
C ASN A 143 10.12 -13.20 7.72
N LEU A 144 8.90 -13.56 8.12
CA LEU A 144 8.24 -12.97 9.29
C LEU A 144 8.85 -13.43 10.62
N ASN A 145 9.65 -14.51 10.62
CA ASN A 145 10.38 -14.94 11.82
C ASN A 145 11.50 -13.97 12.22
N THR A 146 12.06 -13.25 11.23
CA THR A 146 13.20 -12.34 11.41
C THR A 146 12.80 -10.87 11.26
N LEU A 147 11.74 -10.57 10.51
CA LEU A 147 11.36 -9.20 10.16
C LEU A 147 10.98 -8.31 11.36
N GLY A 148 10.47 -8.90 12.44
CA GLY A 148 10.00 -8.19 13.63
C GLY A 148 10.91 -8.30 14.86
N ARG A 149 12.11 -8.88 14.74
CA ARG A 149 13.09 -8.95 15.83
C ARG A 149 14.01 -7.72 15.74
N GLN A 150 13.61 -6.62 16.37
CA GLN A 150 14.51 -5.54 16.78
C GLN A 150 14.34 -5.30 18.27
#